data_AF-A0A090KN82-F1
#
_entry.id   AF-A0A090KN82-F1
#
_cell.length_a   1.000
_cell.length_b   1.000
_cell.length_c   1.000
_cell.angle_alpha   90.00
_cell.angle_beta   90.00
_cell.angle_gamma   90.00
#
_symmetry.space_group_name_H-M   'P 1'
#
loop_
_entity.id
_entity.type
_entity.pdbx_description
1 polymer ?
#
loop_
_entity_poly.entity_id
_entity_poly.type
_entity_poly.pdbx_seq_one_letter_code
_entity_poly.pdbx_strand_id
1 'polypeptide(L)'
;MKVTKRTVDALQPRTCDALLWDDELRGFGVRCRPSGAKSYFLKYRTASGRQRWLTLGQHGPLTPQDARAMALREKATAAGGADPSGARMQKRREGTIAQIAARYLEEHVPAHNKPSTAAEVARIVEKRIKPALGQIKIGDLSRADIKAWHQRMSATPYEANRPGLLLEDARARRPRMAAPVGQSLHRHPAVSREAARAVLQRRRADADRLGAGAGRAR
;
A
#
# COMPACT_ATOMS: atom_id res chain seq x y z
N MET A 1 -3.75 -15.11 -32.23
CA MET A 1 -4.93 -14.37 -32.73
C MET A 1 -5.08 -13.05 -31.98
N LYS A 2 -5.53 -11.95 -32.61
CA LYS A 2 -5.79 -10.69 -31.90
C LYS A 2 -7.06 -10.79 -31.04
N VAL A 3 -6.99 -10.38 -29.78
CA VAL A 3 -8.15 -10.32 -28.87
C VAL A 3 -9.01 -9.11 -29.24
N THR A 4 -10.13 -9.37 -29.89
CA THR A 4 -11.16 -8.40 -30.26
C THR A 4 -12.50 -8.79 -29.65
N LYS A 5 -13.51 -7.91 -29.73
CA LYS A 5 -14.84 -8.20 -29.17
C LYS A 5 -15.42 -9.48 -29.78
N ARG A 6 -15.38 -9.60 -31.11
CA ARG A 6 -15.86 -10.77 -31.85
C ARG A 6 -15.18 -12.07 -31.41
N THR A 7 -13.86 -12.05 -31.20
CA THR A 7 -13.12 -13.26 -30.80
C THR A 7 -13.38 -13.63 -29.34
N VAL A 8 -13.61 -12.63 -28.48
CA VAL A 8 -13.99 -12.85 -27.08
C VAL A 8 -15.42 -13.40 -27.00
N ASP A 9 -16.35 -12.86 -27.80
CA ASP A 9 -17.74 -13.31 -27.84
C ASP A 9 -17.85 -14.74 -28.36
N ALA A 10 -17.10 -15.08 -29.40
CA ALA A 10 -17.02 -16.44 -29.96
C ALA A 10 -16.33 -17.46 -29.03
N LEU A 11 -15.65 -17.01 -27.96
CA LEU A 11 -15.02 -17.91 -27.00
C LEU A 11 -16.11 -18.63 -26.18
N GLN A 12 -16.26 -19.93 -26.44
CA GLN A 12 -17.22 -20.78 -25.75
C GLN A 12 -16.62 -21.34 -24.45
N PRO A 13 -17.43 -21.47 -23.39
CA PRO A 13 -17.02 -22.16 -22.18
C PRO A 13 -16.73 -23.64 -22.49
N ARG A 14 -15.69 -24.18 -21.85
CA ARG A 14 -15.33 -25.60 -21.90
C ARG A 14 -15.43 -26.20 -20.50
N THR A 15 -15.21 -27.50 -20.39
CA THR A 15 -15.13 -28.21 -19.10
C THR A 15 -14.01 -27.66 -18.20
N CYS A 16 -12.99 -27.02 -18.77
CA CYS A 16 -11.93 -26.31 -18.07
C CYS A 16 -11.77 -24.86 -18.59
N ASP A 17 -10.99 -24.05 -17.88
CA ASP A 17 -10.73 -22.65 -18.24
C ASP A 17 -10.15 -22.55 -19.67
N ALA A 18 -10.89 -21.95 -20.60
CA ALA A 18 -10.43 -21.71 -21.96
C ALA A 18 -9.65 -20.39 -22.03
N LEU A 19 -8.44 -20.43 -22.56
CA LEU A 19 -7.54 -19.27 -22.68
C LEU A 19 -7.37 -18.86 -24.14
N LEU A 20 -7.56 -17.57 -24.41
CA LEU A 20 -7.26 -16.95 -25.70
C LEU A 20 -6.21 -15.87 -25.48
N TRP A 21 -5.05 -16.02 -26.12
CA TRP A 21 -3.94 -15.07 -26.04
C TRP A 21 -4.00 -14.05 -27.16
N ASP A 22 -3.53 -12.84 -26.87
CA ASP A 22 -3.36 -11.77 -27.84
C ASP A 22 -1.98 -11.82 -28.50
N ASP A 23 -1.93 -11.64 -29.81
CA ASP A 23 -0.67 -11.61 -30.55
C ASP A 23 0.07 -10.28 -30.43
N GLU A 24 -0.65 -9.16 -30.33
CA GLU A 24 -0.05 -7.82 -30.31
C GLU A 24 0.63 -7.55 -28.96
N LEU A 25 -0.02 -7.95 -27.87
CA LEU A 25 0.52 -7.78 -26.53
C LEU A 25 0.87 -9.13 -25.89
N ARG A 26 2.15 -9.51 -25.99
CA ARG A 26 2.68 -10.71 -25.32
C ARG A 26 2.34 -10.71 -23.83
N GLY A 27 1.68 -11.80 -23.41
CA GLY A 27 1.24 -12.03 -22.04
C GLY A 27 -0.19 -11.58 -21.77
N PHE A 28 -0.84 -10.85 -22.67
CA PHE A 28 -2.24 -10.46 -22.52
C PHE A 28 -3.17 -11.51 -23.13
N GLY A 29 -4.33 -11.71 -22.51
CA GLY A 29 -5.33 -12.64 -23.01
C GLY A 29 -6.66 -12.53 -22.28
N VAL A 30 -7.62 -13.34 -22.72
CA VAL A 30 -8.92 -13.53 -22.08
C VAL A 30 -9.08 -14.98 -21.65
N ARG A 31 -9.66 -15.17 -20.48
CA ARG A 31 -10.00 -16.47 -19.92
C ARG A 31 -11.51 -16.61 -19.84
N CYS A 32 -12.07 -17.67 -20.38
CA CYS A 32 -13.46 -18.06 -20.18
C CYS A 32 -13.50 -19.22 -19.19
N ARG A 33 -14.24 -19.03 -18.09
CA ARG A 33 -14.51 -20.08 -17.12
C ARG A 33 -15.59 -21.04 -17.63
N PRO A 34 -15.69 -22.26 -17.08
CA PRO A 34 -16.80 -23.17 -17.39
C PRO A 34 -18.18 -22.56 -17.16
N SER A 35 -18.30 -21.60 -16.23
CA SER A 35 -19.53 -20.83 -15.98
C SER A 35 -19.89 -19.82 -17.08
N GLY A 36 -19.09 -19.71 -18.14
CA GLY A 36 -19.26 -18.70 -19.20
C GLY A 36 -18.68 -17.32 -18.85
N ALA A 37 -18.27 -17.08 -17.60
CA ALA A 37 -17.67 -15.81 -17.20
C ALA A 37 -16.32 -15.59 -17.89
N LYS A 38 -16.19 -14.46 -18.60
CA LYS A 38 -14.98 -14.08 -19.34
C LYS A 38 -14.22 -12.99 -18.59
N SER A 39 -12.91 -13.12 -18.46
CA SER A 39 -12.07 -12.14 -17.76
C SER A 39 -10.73 -11.96 -18.45
N TYR A 40 -10.30 -10.71 -18.55
CA TYR A 40 -9.01 -10.34 -19.11
C TYR A 40 -7.90 -10.52 -18.08
N PHE A 41 -6.75 -10.98 -18.55
CA PHE A 41 -5.57 -11.18 -17.71
C PHE A 41 -4.29 -10.76 -18.43
N LEU A 42 -3.27 -10.50 -17.61
CA LEU A 42 -1.89 -10.23 -18.04
C LEU A 42 -0.96 -11.17 -17.28
N LYS A 43 -0.19 -11.97 -18.03
CA LYS A 43 0.93 -12.77 -17.55
C LYS A 43 2.21 -11.99 -17.77
N TYR A 44 2.91 -11.65 -16.70
CA TYR A 44 4.15 -10.89 -16.74
C TYR A 44 5.20 -11.49 -15.81
N ARG A 45 6.44 -11.01 -15.93
CA ARG A 45 7.54 -11.33 -15.01
C ARG A 45 7.84 -10.10 -14.17
N THR A 46 8.03 -10.30 -12.86
CA THR A 46 8.52 -9.25 -11.97
C THR A 46 10.03 -9.05 -12.16
N ALA A 47 10.58 -7.95 -11.66
CA ALA A 47 12.03 -7.72 -11.65
C ALA A 47 12.81 -8.84 -10.92
N SER A 48 12.18 -9.52 -9.96
CA SER A 48 12.71 -10.72 -9.29
C SER A 48 12.62 -12.01 -10.12
N GLY A 49 12.25 -11.93 -11.41
CA GLY A 49 12.17 -13.07 -12.33
C GLY A 49 10.93 -13.97 -12.20
N ARG A 50 10.10 -13.76 -11.16
CA ARG A 50 8.91 -14.57 -10.88
C ARG A 50 7.80 -14.27 -11.88
N GLN A 51 7.16 -15.32 -12.42
CA GLN A 51 5.96 -15.17 -13.24
C GLN A 51 4.74 -14.92 -12.35
N ARG A 52 3.93 -13.93 -12.75
CA ARG A 52 2.68 -13.57 -12.09
C ARG A 52 1.56 -13.47 -13.12
N TRP A 53 0.36 -13.78 -12.65
CA TRP A 53 -0.88 -13.56 -13.39
C TRP A 53 -1.64 -12.42 -12.72
N LEU A 54 -1.98 -11.39 -13.48
CA LEU A 54 -2.80 -10.28 -13.06
C LEU A 54 -4.15 -10.34 -13.77
N THR A 55 -5.24 -10.41 -13.02
CA THR A 55 -6.57 -10.25 -13.59
C THR A 55 -6.89 -8.76 -13.71
N LEU A 56 -7.26 -8.32 -14.91
CA LEU A 56 -7.52 -6.91 -15.23
C LEU A 56 -8.99 -6.55 -14.99
N GLY A 57 -9.92 -7.42 -15.41
CA GLY A 57 -11.35 -7.20 -15.26
C GLY A 57 -12.20 -8.23 -16.00
N GLN A 58 -13.51 -8.20 -15.78
CA GLN A 58 -14.46 -9.05 -16.49
C GLN A 58 -14.84 -8.43 -17.83
N HIS A 59 -15.09 -9.28 -18.83
CA HIS A 59 -15.66 -8.85 -20.11
C HIS A 59 -17.13 -8.43 -19.91
N GLY A 60 -17.54 -7.34 -20.56
CA GLY A 60 -18.85 -6.71 -20.39
C GLY A 60 -18.67 -5.26 -19.93
N PRO A 61 -18.36 -5.00 -18.64
CA PRO A 61 -17.98 -3.65 -18.18
C PRO A 61 -16.66 -3.17 -18.81
N LEU A 62 -15.80 -4.11 -19.20
CA LEU A 62 -14.51 -3.82 -19.79
C LEU A 62 -14.45 -4.27 -21.26
N THR A 63 -14.06 -3.36 -22.15
CA THR A 63 -13.85 -3.66 -23.57
C THR A 63 -12.47 -4.29 -23.80
N PRO A 64 -12.27 -5.06 -24.88
CA PRO A 64 -10.96 -5.61 -25.22
C PRO A 64 -9.88 -4.54 -25.39
N GLN A 65 -10.25 -3.37 -25.93
CA GLN A 65 -9.33 -2.27 -26.18
C GLN A 65 -8.90 -1.61 -24.87
N ASP A 66 -9.84 -1.34 -23.96
CA ASP A 66 -9.55 -0.80 -22.63
C ASP A 66 -8.73 -1.78 -21.79
N ALA A 67 -9.06 -3.08 -21.87
CA ALA A 67 -8.29 -4.13 -21.23
C ALA A 67 -6.85 -4.18 -21.73
N ARG A 68 -6.63 -4.00 -23.04
CA ARG A 68 -5.28 -3.93 -23.61
C ARG A 68 -4.53 -2.69 -23.16
N ALA A 69 -5.16 -1.53 -23.12
CA ALA A 69 -4.56 -0.30 -22.63
C ALA A 69 -4.13 -0.43 -21.15
N MET A 70 -4.99 -1.03 -20.32
CA MET A 70 -4.64 -1.34 -18.92
C MET A 70 -3.51 -2.37 -18.83
N ALA A 71 -3.54 -3.42 -19.63
CA ALA A 71 -2.46 -4.41 -19.68
C ALA A 71 -1.11 -3.77 -20.02
N LEU A 72 -1.07 -2.83 -20.96
CA LEU A 72 0.15 -2.11 -21.33
C LEU A 72 0.68 -1.26 -20.17
N ARG A 73 -0.19 -0.51 -19.49
CA ARG A 73 0.18 0.31 -18.31
C ARG A 73 0.74 -0.54 -17.18
N GLU A 74 0.08 -1.65 -16.86
CA GLU A 74 0.51 -2.57 -15.80
C GLU A 74 1.82 -3.28 -16.16
N LYS A 75 2.01 -3.62 -17.44
CA LYS A 75 3.27 -4.19 -17.95
C LYS A 75 4.43 -3.20 -17.88
N ALA A 76 4.20 -1.93 -18.21
CA ALA A 76 5.19 -0.87 -18.06
C ALA A 76 5.57 -0.65 -16.59
N THR A 77 4.57 -0.65 -15.70
CA THR A 77 4.77 -0.57 -14.25
C THR A 77 5.61 -1.74 -13.72
N ALA A 78 5.34 -2.95 -14.23
CA ALA A 78 6.12 -4.13 -13.90
C ALA A 78 7.57 -4.08 -14.41
N ALA A 79 7.79 -3.54 -15.61
CA ALA A 79 9.12 -3.32 -16.17
C ALA A 79 9.91 -2.25 -15.38
N GLY A 80 9.23 -1.24 -14.83
CA GLY A 80 9.81 -0.24 -13.93
C GLY A 80 10.15 -0.76 -12.52
N GLY A 81 10.03 -2.06 -12.27
CA GLY A 81 10.44 -2.70 -11.01
C GLY A 81 9.34 -2.80 -9.93
N ALA A 82 8.15 -2.24 -10.16
CA ALA A 82 7.01 -2.42 -9.27
C ALA A 82 6.32 -3.78 -9.53
N ASP A 83 5.67 -4.38 -8.53
CA ASP A 83 4.84 -5.58 -8.72
C ASP A 83 3.36 -5.22 -8.49
N PRO A 84 2.57 -4.95 -9.54
CA PRO A 84 1.16 -4.57 -9.39
C PRO A 84 0.30 -5.64 -8.72
N SER A 85 0.57 -6.92 -8.99
CA SER A 85 -0.10 -8.03 -8.30
C SER A 85 0.28 -8.04 -6.81
N GLY A 86 1.55 -7.80 -6.49
CA GLY A 86 2.04 -7.65 -5.13
C GLY A 86 1.36 -6.48 -4.41
N ALA A 87 1.29 -5.31 -5.04
CA ALA A 87 0.63 -4.13 -4.48
C ALA A 87 -0.88 -4.33 -4.27
N ARG A 88 -1.58 -4.96 -5.22
CA ARG A 88 -3.01 -5.31 -5.08
C ARG A 88 -3.22 -6.33 -3.97
N MET A 89 -2.35 -7.33 -3.84
CA MET A 89 -2.39 -8.28 -2.73
C MET A 89 -2.10 -7.61 -1.38
N GLN A 90 -1.14 -6.68 -1.33
CA GLN A 90 -0.82 -5.92 -0.12
C GLN A 90 -2.02 -5.07 0.32
N LYS A 91 -2.65 -4.32 -0.60
CA LYS A 91 -3.91 -3.59 -0.31
C LYS A 91 -5.07 -4.49 0.09
N ARG A 92 -5.09 -5.75 -0.37
CA ARG A 92 -6.07 -6.75 0.09
C ARG A 92 -5.76 -7.29 1.49
N ARG A 93 -4.47 -7.37 1.84
CA ARG A 93 -3.99 -7.81 3.16
C ARG A 93 -3.96 -6.69 4.21
N GLU A 94 -4.09 -5.44 3.79
CA GLU A 94 -4.24 -4.32 4.72
C GLU A 94 -5.55 -4.48 5.49
N GLY A 95 -5.40 -4.70 6.81
CA GLY A 95 -6.52 -4.82 7.72
C GLY A 95 -7.31 -3.51 7.81
N THR A 96 -8.59 -3.64 8.16
CA THR A 96 -9.44 -2.48 8.43
C THR A 96 -9.04 -1.81 9.74
N ILE A 97 -9.43 -0.56 9.92
CA ILE A 97 -9.24 0.15 11.19
C ILE A 97 -9.88 -0.64 12.35
N ALA A 98 -11.01 -1.31 12.14
CA ALA A 98 -11.62 -2.14 13.19
C ALA A 98 -10.73 -3.33 13.59
N GLN A 99 -10.10 -4.01 12.62
CA GLN A 99 -9.19 -5.13 12.89
C GLN A 99 -7.91 -4.66 13.61
N ILE A 100 -7.38 -3.52 13.20
CA ILE A 100 -6.21 -2.91 13.82
C ILE A 100 -6.55 -2.43 15.24
N ALA A 101 -7.74 -1.85 15.44
CA ALA A 101 -8.23 -1.43 16.74
C ALA A 101 -8.43 -2.59 17.70
N ALA A 102 -8.96 -3.72 17.23
CA ALA A 102 -9.06 -4.92 18.05
C ALA A 102 -7.68 -5.39 18.55
N ARG A 103 -6.69 -5.48 17.65
CA ARG A 103 -5.32 -5.84 18.03
C ARG A 103 -4.68 -4.83 18.99
N TYR A 104 -4.92 -3.54 18.78
CA TYR A 104 -4.44 -2.48 19.69
C TYR A 104 -5.01 -2.63 21.10
N LEU A 105 -6.32 -2.91 21.22
CA LEU A 105 -6.98 -3.14 22.50
C LEU A 105 -6.45 -4.38 23.22
N GLU A 106 -6.08 -5.43 22.47
CA GLU A 106 -5.61 -6.69 23.03
C GLU A 106 -4.12 -6.65 23.42
N GLU A 107 -3.26 -6.09 22.57
CA GLU A 107 -1.80 -6.17 22.77
C GLU A 107 -1.20 -4.93 23.47
N HIS A 108 -1.73 -3.74 23.20
CA HIS A 108 -1.07 -2.48 23.60
C HIS A 108 -1.70 -1.88 24.86
N VAL A 109 -3.03 -1.77 24.86
CA VAL A 109 -3.78 -1.12 25.93
C VAL A 109 -3.56 -1.76 27.32
N PRO A 110 -3.62 -3.09 27.50
CA PRO A 110 -3.39 -3.68 28.82
C PRO A 110 -1.93 -3.54 29.29
N ALA A 111 -0.97 -3.43 28.38
CA ALA A 111 0.44 -3.31 28.71
C ALA A 111 0.86 -1.88 29.13
N HIS A 112 0.15 -0.85 28.68
CA HIS A 112 0.55 0.55 28.85
C HIS A 112 -0.46 1.39 29.66
N ASN A 113 -1.66 0.88 29.90
CA ASN A 113 -2.73 1.64 30.54
C ASN A 113 -3.19 0.96 31.83
N LYS A 114 -3.50 1.79 32.85
CA LYS A 114 -4.23 1.34 34.04
C LYS A 114 -5.57 0.71 33.63
N PRO A 115 -6.12 -0.28 34.35
CA PRO A 115 -7.35 -0.97 33.97
C PRO A 115 -8.54 -0.05 33.69
N SER A 116 -8.70 1.03 34.46
CA SER A 116 -9.75 2.03 34.23
C SER A 116 -9.57 2.79 32.92
N THR A 117 -8.32 3.12 32.58
CA THR A 117 -7.98 3.79 31.32
C THR A 117 -8.10 2.83 30.14
N ALA A 118 -7.79 1.56 30.33
CA ALA A 118 -7.99 0.51 29.33
C ALA A 118 -9.47 0.33 28.98
N ALA A 119 -10.34 0.26 29.99
CA ALA A 119 -11.79 0.18 29.80
C ALA A 119 -12.34 1.41 29.04
N GLU A 120 -11.84 2.61 29.36
CA GLU A 120 -12.26 3.83 28.67
C GLU A 120 -11.79 3.89 27.22
N VAL A 121 -10.56 3.42 26.94
CA VAL A 121 -10.05 3.30 25.57
C VAL A 121 -10.88 2.29 24.77
N ALA A 122 -11.20 1.14 25.35
CA ALA A 122 -12.09 0.16 24.73
C ALA A 122 -13.47 0.77 24.42
N ARG A 123 -14.06 1.51 25.36
CA ARG A 123 -15.34 2.19 25.16
C ARG A 123 -15.29 3.15 23.96
N ILE A 124 -14.24 3.98 23.87
CA ILE A 124 -14.09 4.95 22.77
C ILE A 124 -13.91 4.23 21.43
N VAL A 125 -13.09 3.16 21.40
CA VAL A 125 -12.88 2.35 20.19
C VAL A 125 -14.20 1.74 19.71
N GLU A 126 -14.93 1.07 20.58
CA GLU A 126 -16.18 0.37 20.23
C GLU A 126 -17.31 1.33 19.86
N LYS A 127 -17.53 2.38 20.66
CA LYS A 127 -18.71 3.25 20.52
C LYS A 127 -18.51 4.40 19.54
N ARG A 128 -17.27 4.78 19.25
CA ARG A 128 -16.96 5.97 18.42
C ARG A 128 -16.16 5.59 17.19
N ILE A 129 -15.00 4.97 17.36
CA ILE A 129 -14.04 4.74 16.25
C ILE A 129 -14.55 3.68 15.27
N LYS A 130 -15.00 2.51 15.75
CA LYS A 130 -15.48 1.44 14.87
C LYS A 130 -16.68 1.85 14.00
N PRO A 131 -17.72 2.52 14.52
CA PRO A 131 -18.86 2.95 13.70
C PRO A 131 -18.48 3.97 12.61
N ALA A 132 -17.53 4.86 12.88
CA ALA A 132 -17.18 5.95 11.97
C ALA A 132 -16.09 5.57 10.96
N LEU A 133 -15.06 4.85 11.41
CA LEU A 133 -13.85 4.59 10.63
C LEU A 133 -13.56 3.10 10.46
N GLY A 134 -14.26 2.21 11.18
CA GLY A 134 -13.90 0.81 11.30
C GLY A 134 -13.89 0.01 9.99
N GLN A 135 -14.69 0.41 9.01
CA GLN A 135 -14.74 -0.23 7.68
C GLN A 135 -13.65 0.27 6.73
N ILE A 136 -13.01 1.41 7.03
CA ILE A 136 -11.97 1.99 6.20
C ILE A 136 -10.69 1.16 6.40
N LYS A 137 -10.00 0.87 5.29
CA LYS A 137 -8.68 0.25 5.33
C LYS A 137 -7.63 1.29 5.71
N ILE A 138 -6.61 0.87 6.47
CA ILE A 138 -5.58 1.80 6.93
C ILE A 138 -4.84 2.51 5.77
N GLY A 139 -4.67 1.84 4.63
CA GLY A 139 -4.05 2.42 3.44
C GLY A 139 -4.93 3.41 2.67
N ASP A 140 -6.25 3.34 2.89
CA ASP A 140 -7.25 4.21 2.22
C ASP A 140 -7.74 5.34 3.14
N LEU A 141 -7.28 5.40 4.40
CA LEU A 141 -7.65 6.46 5.34
C LEU A 141 -7.09 7.81 4.88
N SER A 142 -7.98 8.72 4.52
CA SER A 142 -7.62 10.04 4.01
C SER A 142 -7.59 11.10 5.12
N ARG A 143 -6.99 12.26 4.81
CA ARG A 143 -7.06 13.44 5.70
C ARG A 143 -8.49 13.97 5.84
N ALA A 144 -9.33 13.79 4.82
CA ALA A 144 -10.73 14.21 4.85
C ALA A 144 -11.51 13.39 5.89
N ASP A 145 -11.26 12.09 5.96
CA ASP A 145 -11.90 11.19 6.95
C ASP A 145 -11.51 11.58 8.38
N ILE A 146 -10.23 11.92 8.60
CA ILE A 146 -9.74 12.40 9.90
C ILE A 146 -10.37 13.75 10.26
N LYS A 147 -10.50 14.67 9.30
CA LYS A 147 -11.16 15.97 9.52
C LYS A 147 -12.64 15.78 9.87
N ALA A 148 -13.35 14.93 9.14
CA ALA A 148 -14.76 14.62 9.39
C ALA A 148 -14.95 14.00 10.78
N TRP A 149 -14.03 13.12 11.20
CA TRP A 149 -13.98 12.59 12.56
C TRP A 149 -13.84 13.71 13.61
N HIS A 150 -12.84 14.60 13.46
CA HIS A 150 -12.63 15.70 14.40
C HIS A 150 -13.84 16.63 14.49
N GLN A 151 -14.52 16.89 13.36
CA GLN A 151 -15.75 17.69 13.34
C GLN A 151 -16.88 17.00 14.09
N ARG A 152 -17.07 15.68 13.89
CA ARG A 152 -18.08 14.87 14.58
C ARG A 152 -17.84 14.81 16.10
N MET A 153 -16.58 14.88 16.53
CA MET A 153 -16.16 14.82 17.94
C MET A 153 -15.86 16.21 18.52
N SER A 154 -16.35 17.29 17.89
CA SER A 154 -16.07 18.67 18.30
C SER A 154 -16.45 18.98 19.76
N ALA A 155 -17.51 18.35 20.27
CA ALA A 155 -17.95 18.48 21.67
C ALA A 155 -17.05 17.72 22.68
N THR A 156 -16.23 16.78 22.22
CA THR A 156 -15.33 15.98 23.08
C THR A 156 -13.90 15.96 22.53
N PRO A 157 -13.14 17.06 22.65
CA PRO A 157 -11.79 17.19 22.08
C PRO A 157 -10.82 16.09 22.53
N TYR A 158 -10.94 15.63 23.77
CA TYR A 158 -10.13 14.54 24.31
C TYR A 158 -10.37 13.19 23.59
N GLU A 159 -11.62 12.88 23.29
CA GLU A 159 -11.98 11.67 22.54
C GLU A 159 -11.63 11.82 21.05
N ALA A 160 -11.68 13.03 20.51
CA ALA A 160 -11.35 13.34 19.12
C ALA A 160 -9.90 12.97 18.76
N ASN A 161 -8.97 13.07 19.71
CA ASN A 161 -7.55 12.76 19.48
C ASN A 161 -7.21 11.26 19.56
N ARG A 162 -8.15 10.42 20.01
CA ARG A 162 -7.88 8.98 20.25
C ARG A 162 -7.58 8.15 19.01
N PRO A 163 -8.18 8.37 17.84
CA PRO A 163 -7.75 7.67 16.62
C PRO A 163 -6.31 7.97 16.22
N GLY A 164 -5.78 9.15 16.56
CA GLY A 164 -4.38 9.50 16.28
C GLY A 164 -3.41 8.52 16.94
N LEU A 165 -3.62 8.22 18.23
CA LEU A 165 -2.80 7.27 18.99
C LEU A 165 -2.90 5.84 18.45
N LEU A 166 -4.12 5.42 18.06
CA LEU A 166 -4.35 4.14 17.40
C LEU A 166 -3.54 4.04 16.08
N LEU A 167 -3.57 5.10 15.28
CA LEU A 167 -2.91 5.13 13.98
C LEU A 167 -1.39 5.24 14.09
N GLU A 168 -0.87 5.95 15.11
CA GLU A 168 0.55 6.02 15.41
C GLU A 168 1.11 4.65 15.82
N ASP A 169 0.44 3.95 16.74
CA ASP A 169 0.84 2.57 17.12
C ASP A 169 0.67 1.60 15.94
N ALA A 170 -0.43 1.69 15.18
CA ALA A 170 -0.63 0.87 13.98
C ALA A 170 0.44 1.10 12.89
N ARG A 171 0.93 2.33 12.74
CA ARG A 171 2.02 2.67 11.80
C ARG A 171 3.38 2.20 12.32
N ALA A 172 3.66 2.36 13.61
CA ALA A 172 4.88 1.87 14.24
C ALA A 172 5.00 0.33 14.19
N ARG A 173 3.85 -0.36 14.27
CA ARG A 173 3.74 -1.83 14.24
C ARG A 173 3.25 -2.37 12.91
N ARG A 174 3.20 -1.55 11.84
CA ARG A 174 3.13 -2.11 10.49
C ARG A 174 4.36 -3.02 10.40
N PRO A 175 4.21 -4.33 10.15
CA PRO A 175 5.38 -5.17 10.00
C PRO A 175 6.27 -4.44 8.98
N ARG A 176 7.53 -4.15 9.35
CA ARG A 176 8.56 -3.87 8.36
C ARG A 176 8.50 -5.10 7.49
N MET A 177 7.73 -5.05 6.41
CA MET A 177 7.56 -6.19 5.54
C MET A 177 8.98 -6.51 5.12
N ALA A 178 9.46 -7.69 5.52
CA ALA A 178 10.69 -8.22 5.01
C ALA A 178 10.62 -8.00 3.50
N ALA A 179 11.56 -7.20 2.99
CA ALA A 179 11.71 -7.02 1.56
C ALA A 179 11.65 -8.43 0.94
N PRO A 180 10.97 -8.61 -0.19
CA PRO A 180 10.85 -9.93 -0.80
C PRO A 180 12.24 -10.54 -0.90
N VAL A 181 12.42 -11.70 -0.24
CA VAL A 181 13.63 -12.53 -0.33
C VAL A 181 13.95 -12.69 -1.80
N GLY A 182 15.02 -12.03 -2.25
CA GLY A 182 15.40 -11.93 -3.66
C GLY A 182 15.82 -10.54 -4.16
N GLN A 183 15.98 -9.53 -3.30
CA GLN A 183 16.82 -8.37 -3.63
C GLN A 183 18.04 -8.41 -2.74
N SER A 184 19.13 -8.94 -3.28
CA SER A 184 20.47 -8.63 -2.78
C SER A 184 20.61 -7.11 -2.84
N LEU A 185 20.41 -6.45 -1.71
CA LEU A 185 20.82 -5.07 -1.49
C LEU A 185 22.30 -5.06 -1.82
N HIS A 186 22.67 -4.41 -2.93
CA HIS A 186 24.03 -3.95 -3.08
C HIS A 186 24.38 -3.20 -1.81
N ARG A 187 25.40 -3.72 -1.14
CA ARG A 187 25.97 -3.25 0.11
C ARG A 187 26.38 -1.80 -0.12
N HIS A 188 25.52 -0.84 0.20
CA HIS A 188 25.98 0.54 0.36
C HIS A 188 27.02 0.51 1.49
N PRO A 189 28.23 1.04 1.27
CA PRO A 189 29.25 1.01 2.29
C PRO A 189 28.72 1.77 3.50
N ALA A 190 28.74 1.12 4.66
CA ALA A 190 28.44 1.76 5.92
C ALA A 190 29.36 2.96 6.04
N VAL A 191 28.81 4.17 5.94
CA VAL A 191 29.55 5.39 6.26
C VAL A 191 29.98 5.23 7.71
N SER A 192 31.27 5.02 7.93
CA SER A 192 31.81 4.75 9.26
C SER A 192 31.47 5.93 10.18
N ARG A 193 31.32 5.65 11.48
CA ARG A 193 31.07 6.69 12.49
C ARG A 193 32.17 7.78 12.48
N GLU A 194 33.36 7.47 11.97
CA GLU A 194 34.43 8.43 11.73
C GLU A 194 34.12 9.39 10.57
N ALA A 195 33.58 8.91 9.46
CA ALA A 195 33.22 9.77 8.33
C ALA A 195 32.09 10.75 8.68
N ALA A 196 31.11 10.34 9.50
CA ALA A 196 30.08 11.24 10.02
C ALA A 196 30.65 12.30 10.99
N ARG A 197 31.66 11.94 11.80
CA ARG A 197 32.37 12.89 12.68
C ARG A 197 33.18 13.91 11.88
N ALA A 198 33.84 13.50 10.80
CA ALA A 198 34.60 14.40 9.93
C ALA A 198 33.72 15.45 9.24
N VAL A 199 32.50 15.08 8.81
CA VAL A 199 31.55 16.03 8.21
C VAL A 199 31.03 17.06 9.23
N LEU A 200 30.78 16.63 10.47
CA LEU A 200 30.37 17.54 11.55
C LEU A 200 31.50 18.49 11.98
N GLN A 201 32.75 18.02 11.99
CA GLN A 201 33.92 18.85 12.30
C GLN A 201 34.17 19.91 11.21
N ARG A 202 34.02 19.55 9.93
CA ARG A 202 34.13 20.53 8.82
C ARG A 202 33.03 21.60 8.88
N ARG A 203 31.78 21.21 9.16
CA ARG A 203 30.67 22.16 9.33
C ARG A 203 30.89 23.11 10.51
N ARG A 204 31.52 22.65 11.58
CA ARG A 204 31.86 23.49 12.74
C ARG A 204 32.98 24.48 12.42
N ALA A 205 34.03 24.03 11.71
CA ALA A 205 35.12 24.90 11.27
C ALA A 205 34.67 25.97 10.24
N ASP A 206 33.73 25.63 9.36
CA ASP A 206 33.16 26.59 8.40
C ASP A 206 32.22 27.60 9.08
N ALA A 207 31.49 27.20 10.12
CA ALA A 207 30.68 28.12 10.93
C ALA A 207 31.56 29.11 11.72
N ASP A 208 32.70 28.66 12.26
CA ASP A 208 33.65 29.52 12.97
C ASP A 208 34.33 30.53 12.01
N ARG A 209 34.60 30.14 10.74
CA ARG A 209 35.10 31.05 9.70
C ARG A 209 34.08 32.11 9.28
N LEU A 210 32.80 31.76 9.21
CA LEU A 210 31.73 32.69 8.86
C LEU A 210 31.39 33.65 10.03
N GLY A 211 31.61 33.24 11.28
CA GLY A 211 31.48 34.11 12.46
C GLY A 211 32.62 35.14 12.62
N ALA A 212 33.83 34.84 12.15
CA ALA A 212 34.98 35.73 12.27
C ALA A 212 34.97 36.93 11.28
N GLY A 213 34.10 36.91 10.25
CA GLY A 213 33.99 37.98 9.25
C GLY A 213 32.99 39.10 9.59
N ALA A 214 32.17 38.93 10.63
CA ALA A 214 31.07 39.87 10.95
C ALA A 214 31.47 40.96 11.97
N GLY A 215 32.77 41.26 12.11
CA GLY A 215 33.30 42.11 13.18
C GLY A 215 34.30 43.16 12.75
N ARG A 216 34.19 43.78 11.57
CA ARG A 216 34.84 45.08 11.26
C ARG A 216 34.03 45.88 10.25
N ALA A 217 33.15 46.74 10.76
CA ALA A 217 32.62 47.90 10.04
C ALA A 217 32.19 48.95 11.06
N ARG A 218 33.15 49.70 11.58
CA ARG A 218 33.04 51.10 12.00
C ARG A 218 34.40 51.76 11.85
#